data_AF-A0A535XYT5-F1
#
_entry.id   AF-A0A535XYT5-F1
#
_cell.length_a   1.000
_cell.length_b   1.000
_cell.length_c   1.000
_cell.angle_alpha   90.00
_cell.angle_beta   90.00
_cell.angle_gamma   90.00
#
_symmetry.space_group_name_H-M   'P 1'
#
loop_
_entity.id
_entity.type
_entity.pdbx_description
1 polymer ?
#
loop_
_entity_poly.entity_id
_entity_poly.type
_entity_poly.pdbx_seq_one_letter_code
_entity_poly.pdbx_strand_id
1 'polypeptide(L)'
;MTIADLIAELGPHAGRGAVVEAVEALRRRSLVERPQTIRAAAFTLQSVVLEYVTDRLVEEVCDEIARGQALRLVEQPLIKAQAKDYVRQTQERLIGAPVLRQLKAEHGDDGAEQMLLALLESWRNRPHAEQGYGPGN
;
A
#
# COMPACT_ATOMS: atom_id res chain seq x y z
N MET A 1 2.87 0.31 15.18
CA MET A 1 4.12 0.10 14.44
C MET A 1 5.25 0.81 15.18
N THR A 2 6.33 0.16 15.59
CA THR A 2 7.50 0.88 16.13
C THR A 2 8.41 1.37 14.99
N ILE A 3 9.33 2.30 15.28
CA ILE A 3 10.34 2.73 14.29
C ILE A 3 11.22 1.55 13.87
N ALA A 4 11.55 0.63 14.80
CA ALA A 4 12.34 -0.55 14.49
C ALA A 4 11.59 -1.48 13.52
N ASP A 5 10.29 -1.70 13.74
CA ASP A 5 9.44 -2.47 12.84
C ASP A 5 9.38 -1.82 11.45
N LEU A 6 9.21 -0.50 11.39
CA LEU A 6 9.15 0.24 10.12
C LEU A 6 10.45 0.13 9.32
N ILE A 7 11.62 0.21 9.98
CA ILE A 7 12.92 0.01 9.33
C ILE A 7 13.06 -1.43 8.82
N ALA A 8 12.61 -2.41 9.59
CA ALA A 8 12.66 -3.82 9.16
C ALA A 8 11.77 -4.07 7.93
N GLU A 9 10.60 -3.45 7.88
CA GLU A 9 9.63 -3.58 6.79
C GLU A 9 10.05 -2.84 5.51
N LEU A 10 10.67 -1.66 5.63
CA LEU A 10 11.16 -0.90 4.47
C LEU A 10 12.44 -1.49 3.87
N GLY A 11 13.15 -2.34 4.63
CA GLY A 11 14.36 -3.02 4.18
C GLY A 11 15.45 -2.05 3.70
N PRO A 12 16.21 -2.38 2.64
CA PRO A 12 17.31 -1.54 2.16
C PRO A 12 16.84 -0.27 1.42
N HIS A 13 15.54 -0.13 1.15
CA HIS A 13 14.99 0.98 0.37
C HIS A 13 14.87 2.28 1.17
N ALA A 14 15.02 2.23 2.50
CA ALA A 14 15.00 3.41 3.35
C ALA A 14 16.15 3.39 4.36
N GLY A 15 16.98 4.45 4.35
CA GLY A 15 18.02 4.64 5.35
C GLY A 15 17.43 4.90 6.74
N ARG A 16 17.99 4.27 7.78
CA ARG A 16 17.54 4.43 9.17
C ARG A 16 17.37 5.89 9.60
N GLY A 17 18.32 6.75 9.25
CA GLY A 17 18.25 8.19 9.56
C GLY A 17 17.05 8.87 8.92
N ALA A 18 16.79 8.59 7.63
CA ALA A 18 15.66 9.13 6.90
C ALA A 18 14.32 8.68 7.47
N VAL A 19 14.19 7.41 7.90
CA VAL A 19 12.96 6.91 8.53
C VAL A 19 12.67 7.63 9.84
N VAL A 20 13.68 7.79 10.70
CA VAL A 20 13.54 8.51 11.98
C VAL A 20 13.16 9.97 11.73
N GLU A 21 13.84 10.63 10.79
CA GLU A 21 13.57 12.02 10.43
C GLU A 21 12.15 12.21 9.90
N ALA A 22 11.69 11.31 9.02
CA ALA A 22 10.35 11.34 8.46
C ALA A 22 9.27 11.15 9.54
N VAL A 23 9.42 10.15 10.43
CA VAL A 23 8.48 9.92 11.53
C VAL A 23 8.43 11.11 12.50
N GLU A 24 9.58 11.71 12.81
CA GLU A 24 9.62 12.92 13.64
C GLU A 24 8.98 14.13 12.94
N ALA A 25 9.16 14.28 11.62
CA ALA A 25 8.51 15.33 10.85
C ALA A 25 6.98 15.17 10.83
N LEU A 26 6.48 13.94 10.62
CA LEU A 26 5.05 13.62 10.71
C LEU A 26 4.51 13.90 12.12
N ARG A 27 5.27 13.58 13.16
CA ARG A 27 4.89 13.84 14.56
C ARG A 27 4.78 15.33 14.86
N ARG A 28 5.74 16.14 14.39
CA ARG A 28 5.71 17.61 14.57
C ARG A 28 4.51 18.27 13.89
N ARG A 29 3.99 17.66 12.82
CA ARG A 29 2.79 18.10 12.11
C ARG A 29 1.50 17.46 12.64
N SER A 30 1.58 16.72 13.74
CA SER A 30 0.46 15.98 14.32
C SER A 30 -0.20 14.97 13.36
N LEU A 31 0.52 14.45 12.37
CA LEU A 31 -0.01 13.47 11.41
C LEU A 31 0.07 12.02 11.90
N VAL A 32 0.90 11.79 12.93
CA VAL A 32 1.00 10.51 13.64
C VAL A 32 0.69 10.70 15.12
N GLU A 33 0.12 9.67 15.71
CA GLU A 33 -0.22 9.60 17.12
C GLU A 33 0.46 8.40 17.78
N ARG A 34 0.57 8.46 19.12
CA ARG A 34 1.02 7.34 19.93
C ARG A 34 -0.20 6.72 20.59
N PRO A 35 -0.54 5.46 20.31
CA PRO A 35 -1.63 4.79 20.98
C PRO A 35 -1.33 4.70 22.47
N GLN A 36 -2.18 5.29 23.30
CA GLN A 36 -2.02 5.30 24.77
C GLN A 36 -2.05 3.88 25.37
N THR A 37 -2.62 2.93 24.64
CA THR A 37 -2.81 1.54 25.04
C THR A 37 -1.58 0.65 24.81
N ILE A 38 -0.57 1.12 24.07
CA ILE A 38 0.62 0.33 23.74
C ILE A 38 1.82 0.89 24.52
N ARG A 39 2.44 0.05 25.38
CA ARG A 39 3.63 0.43 26.18
C ARG A 39 4.88 0.71 25.34
N ALA A 40 4.97 0.12 24.16
CA ALA A 40 6.07 0.39 23.22
C ALA A 40 5.88 1.76 22.55
N ALA A 41 6.97 2.38 22.09
CA ALA A 41 6.94 3.59 21.27
C ALA A 41 6.38 3.30 19.86
N ALA A 42 5.11 2.94 19.82
CA ALA A 42 4.35 2.67 18.62
C ALA A 42 3.77 3.98 18.07
N PHE A 43 3.73 4.06 16.76
CA PHE A 43 3.10 5.13 16.02
C PHE A 43 2.00 4.54 15.13
N THR A 44 0.94 5.33 14.97
CA THR A 44 -0.11 5.15 13.97
C THR A 44 -0.34 6.50 13.29
N LEU A 45 -0.82 6.49 12.04
CA LEU A 45 -1.37 7.71 11.46
C LEU A 45 -2.63 8.10 12.24
N GLN A 46 -2.93 9.39 12.36
CA GLN A 46 -4.25 9.82 12.82
C GLN A 46 -5.31 9.29 11.86
N SER A 47 -6.50 8.95 12.37
CA SER A 47 -7.56 8.33 11.56
C SER A 47 -7.90 9.12 10.29
N VAL A 48 -7.99 10.45 10.36
CA VAL A 48 -8.29 11.31 9.20
C VAL A 48 -7.15 11.30 8.17
N VAL A 49 -5.90 11.22 8.63
CA VAL A 49 -4.74 11.13 7.76
C VAL A 49 -4.67 9.75 7.11
N LEU A 50 -4.96 8.69 7.87
CA LEU A 50 -5.03 7.33 7.35
C LEU A 50 -6.09 7.21 6.27
N GLU A 51 -7.28 7.75 6.51
CA GLU A 51 -8.38 7.79 5.54
C GLU A 51 -7.94 8.49 4.25
N TYR A 52 -7.44 9.73 4.36
CA TYR A 52 -6.97 10.50 3.21
C TYR A 52 -5.86 9.78 2.41
N VAL A 53 -4.84 9.25 3.08
CA VAL A 53 -3.73 8.56 2.40
C VAL A 53 -4.21 7.26 1.76
N THR A 54 -5.18 6.56 2.36
CA THR A 54 -5.76 5.35 1.78
C THR A 54 -6.56 5.68 0.52
N ASP A 55 -7.38 6.72 0.55
CA ASP A 55 -8.16 7.16 -0.62
C ASP A 55 -7.24 7.61 -1.77
N ARG A 56 -6.19 8.38 -1.45
CA ARG A 56 -5.16 8.76 -2.43
C ARG A 56 -4.44 7.57 -3.01
N LEU A 57 -4.07 6.58 -2.20
CA LEU A 57 -3.42 5.36 -2.66
C LEU A 57 -4.34 4.59 -3.63
N VAL A 58 -5.63 4.48 -3.32
CA VAL A 58 -6.61 3.82 -4.20
C VAL A 58 -6.69 4.54 -5.56
N GLU A 59 -6.82 5.87 -5.55
CA GLU A 59 -6.88 6.66 -6.78
C GLU A 59 -5.61 6.50 -7.62
N GLU A 60 -4.42 6.60 -7.00
CA GLU A 60 -3.15 6.43 -7.70
C GLU A 60 -3.00 5.03 -8.31
N VAL A 61 -3.38 3.98 -7.58
CA VAL A 61 -3.34 2.60 -8.08
C VAL A 61 -4.30 2.41 -9.25
N CYS A 62 -5.52 2.93 -9.18
CA CYS A 62 -6.48 2.87 -10.29
C CYS A 62 -5.94 3.58 -11.53
N ASP A 63 -5.40 4.79 -11.37
CA ASP A 63 -4.76 5.57 -12.44
C ASP A 63 -3.61 4.80 -13.09
N GLU A 64 -2.75 4.19 -12.28
CA GLU A 64 -1.61 3.40 -12.75
C GLU A 64 -2.05 2.16 -13.51
N ILE A 65 -3.07 1.46 -13.02
CA ILE A 65 -3.67 0.30 -13.71
C ILE A 65 -4.27 0.73 -15.05
N ALA A 66 -4.99 1.85 -15.08
CA ALA A 66 -5.56 2.43 -16.29
C ALA A 66 -4.51 2.77 -17.35
N ARG A 67 -3.32 3.19 -16.93
CA ARG A 67 -2.19 3.50 -17.81
C ARG A 67 -1.33 2.29 -18.16
N GLY A 68 -1.59 1.12 -17.58
CA GLY A 68 -0.75 -0.08 -17.73
C GLY A 68 0.63 0.05 -17.08
N GLN A 69 0.81 0.99 -16.14
CA GLN A 69 2.08 1.32 -15.48
C GLN A 69 1.93 1.23 -13.96
N ALA A 70 1.65 0.00 -13.47
CA ALA A 70 1.42 -0.29 -12.06
C ALA A 70 2.72 -0.34 -11.22
N LEU A 71 3.36 0.82 -11.04
CA LEU A 71 4.59 0.97 -10.26
C LEU A 71 4.35 0.66 -8.78
N ARG A 72 3.27 1.16 -8.18
CA ARG A 72 2.96 0.92 -6.77
C ARG A 72 2.66 -0.54 -6.47
N LEU A 73 2.02 -1.25 -7.39
CA LEU A 73 1.78 -2.69 -7.26
C LEU A 73 3.10 -3.48 -7.26
N VAL A 74 4.14 -2.99 -7.93
CA VAL A 74 5.47 -3.62 -7.93
C VAL A 74 6.25 -3.25 -6.67
N GLU A 75 6.20 -2.00 -6.23
CA GLU A 75 6.98 -1.50 -5.10
C GLU A 75 6.40 -1.90 -3.72
N GLN A 76 5.08 -2.08 -3.61
CA GLN A 76 4.41 -2.20 -2.32
C GLN A 76 3.34 -3.29 -2.33
N PRO A 77 3.23 -4.10 -1.26
CA PRO A 77 2.09 -4.99 -1.09
C PRO A 77 0.89 -4.17 -0.61
N LEU A 78 -0.13 -4.02 -1.46
CA LEU A 78 -1.39 -3.37 -1.06
C LEU A 78 -2.09 -4.17 0.04
N ILE A 79 -2.06 -5.50 -0.10
CA ILE A 79 -2.55 -6.44 0.89
C ILE A 79 -1.38 -7.31 1.34
N LYS A 80 -1.06 -7.28 2.63
CA LYS A 80 0.03 -8.07 3.18
C LYS A 80 -0.46 -9.51 3.40
N ALA A 81 -0.12 -10.40 2.48
CA ALA A 81 -0.54 -11.81 2.53
C ALA A 81 -0.24 -12.51 3.87
N GLN A 82 0.92 -12.19 4.48
CA GLN A 82 1.36 -12.77 5.76
C GLN A 82 0.91 -11.97 7.00
N ALA A 83 0.06 -10.95 6.84
CA ALA A 83 -0.50 -10.23 7.98
C ALA A 83 -1.54 -11.08 8.73
N LYS A 84 -1.81 -10.70 9.98
CA LYS A 84 -2.91 -11.29 10.77
C LYS A 84 -4.22 -11.14 10.00
N ASP A 85 -5.11 -12.14 10.08
CA ASP A 85 -6.33 -12.19 9.26
C ASP A 85 -7.18 -10.91 9.35
N TYR A 86 -7.36 -10.35 10.55
CA TYR A 86 -8.13 -9.10 10.70
C TYR A 86 -7.48 -7.89 10.01
N VAL A 87 -6.13 -7.86 9.94
CA VAL A 87 -5.40 -6.81 9.22
C VAL A 87 -5.63 -7.01 7.72
N ARG A 88 -5.47 -8.24 7.22
CA ARG A 88 -5.68 -8.56 5.81
C ARG A 88 -7.10 -8.22 5.35
N GLN A 89 -8.12 -8.63 6.11
CA GLN A 89 -9.52 -8.27 5.85
C GLN A 89 -9.77 -6.74 5.87
N THR A 90 -9.08 -6.02 6.74
CA THR A 90 -9.16 -4.56 6.77
C THR A 90 -8.51 -3.95 5.51
N GLN A 91 -7.37 -4.46 5.07
CA GLN A 91 -6.70 -4.04 3.83
C GLN A 91 -7.53 -4.37 2.58
N GLU A 92 -8.12 -5.57 2.51
CA GLU A 92 -9.06 -5.94 1.46
C GLU A 92 -10.25 -4.98 1.40
N ARG A 93 -10.85 -4.66 2.56
CA ARG A 93 -12.00 -3.76 2.63
C ARG A 93 -11.68 -2.30 2.29
N LEU A 94 -10.53 -1.79 2.75
CA LEU A 94 -10.18 -0.38 2.64
C LEU A 94 -9.33 -0.05 1.40
N ILE A 95 -8.70 -1.05 0.77
CA ILE A 95 -7.82 -0.85 -0.40
C ILE A 95 -8.32 -1.70 -1.58
N GLY A 96 -8.32 -3.02 -1.45
CA GLY A 96 -8.63 -3.93 -2.57
C GLY A 96 -10.04 -3.73 -3.14
N ALA A 97 -11.05 -3.69 -2.29
CA ALA A 97 -12.44 -3.52 -2.72
C ALA A 97 -12.71 -2.13 -3.35
N PRO A 98 -12.22 -1.00 -2.80
CA PRO A 98 -12.27 0.30 -3.47
C PRO A 98 -11.59 0.31 -4.84
N VAL A 99 -10.38 -0.24 -4.98
CA VAL A 99 -9.67 -0.33 -6.26
C VAL A 99 -10.51 -1.06 -7.30
N LEU A 100 -11.02 -2.26 -6.96
CA LEU A 100 -11.88 -3.03 -7.86
C LEU A 100 -13.16 -2.28 -8.21
N ARG A 101 -13.80 -1.63 -7.23
CA ARG A 101 -15.04 -0.88 -7.46
C ARG A 101 -14.82 0.29 -8.43
N GLN A 102 -13.72 1.03 -8.27
CA GLN A 102 -13.43 2.17 -9.13
C GLN A 102 -13.09 1.73 -10.56
N LEU A 103 -12.24 0.70 -10.72
CA LEU A 103 -11.94 0.14 -12.05
C LEU A 103 -13.21 -0.34 -12.76
N LYS A 104 -14.10 -1.05 -12.05
CA LYS A 104 -15.38 -1.51 -12.59
C LYS A 104 -16.32 -0.37 -12.94
N ALA A 105 -16.34 0.70 -12.14
CA ALA A 105 -17.17 1.87 -12.40
C ALA A 105 -16.71 2.62 -13.66
N GLU A 106 -15.41 2.68 -13.91
CA GLU A 106 -14.82 3.41 -15.04
C GLU A 106 -14.77 2.59 -16.34
N HIS A 107 -14.53 1.27 -16.24
CA HIS A 107 -14.25 0.40 -17.39
C HIS A 107 -15.22 -0.78 -17.54
N GLY A 108 -16.19 -0.93 -16.63
CA GLY A 108 -17.06 -2.11 -16.57
C GLY A 108 -16.34 -3.34 -15.98
N ASP A 109 -17.10 -4.39 -15.69
CA ASP A 109 -16.56 -5.63 -15.12
C ASP A 109 -15.53 -6.30 -16.05
N ASP A 110 -15.91 -6.52 -17.32
CA ASP A 110 -15.04 -7.17 -18.30
C ASP A 110 -13.78 -6.33 -18.61
N GLY A 111 -13.92 -5.00 -18.66
CA GLY A 111 -12.80 -4.09 -18.92
C GLY A 111 -11.80 -4.10 -17.77
N ALA A 112 -12.29 -4.02 -16.52
CA ALA A 112 -11.45 -4.11 -15.33
C ALA A 112 -10.69 -5.45 -15.27
N GLU A 113 -11.38 -6.58 -15.55
CA GLU A 113 -10.75 -7.89 -15.60
C GLU A 113 -9.65 -7.96 -16.66
N GLN A 114 -9.93 -7.51 -17.89
CA GLN A 114 -8.94 -7.50 -18.98
C GLN A 114 -7.70 -6.68 -18.64
N MET A 115 -7.87 -5.52 -17.99
CA MET A 115 -6.75 -4.66 -17.59
C MET A 115 -5.86 -5.33 -16.54
N LEU A 116 -6.47 -5.95 -15.52
CA LEU A 116 -5.73 -6.68 -14.48
C LEU A 116 -5.00 -7.90 -15.05
N LEU A 117 -5.65 -8.66 -15.94
CA LEU A 117 -5.02 -9.80 -16.62
C LEU A 117 -3.87 -9.36 -17.54
N ALA A 118 -4.03 -8.24 -18.26
CA ALA A 118 -2.97 -7.69 -19.11
C ALA A 118 -1.75 -7.25 -18.27
N LEU A 119 -1.96 -6.62 -17.11
CA LEU A 119 -0.89 -6.29 -16.17
C LEU A 119 -0.18 -7.54 -15.66
N LEU A 120 -0.93 -8.55 -15.22
CA LEU A 120 -0.38 -9.81 -14.73
C LEU A 120 0.48 -10.51 -15.79
N GLU A 121 0.00 -10.55 -17.03
CA GLU A 121 0.74 -11.11 -18.16
C GLU A 121 2.01 -10.30 -18.46
N SER A 122 1.95 -8.97 -18.33
CA SER A 122 3.11 -8.11 -18.52
C SER A 122 4.23 -8.38 -17.51
N TRP A 123 3.89 -8.79 -16.27
CA TRP A 123 4.88 -9.13 -15.26
C TRP A 123 5.43 -10.55 -15.40
N ARG A 124 4.60 -11.52 -15.79
CA ARG A 124 5.04 -12.91 -16.03
C ARG A 124 6.17 -13.00 -17.05
N ASN A 125 6.19 -12.07 -18.01
CA ASN A 125 7.22 -11.98 -19.04
C ASN A 125 8.49 -11.23 -18.59
N ARG A 126 8.55 -10.71 -17.36
CA ARG A 126 9.72 -10.02 -16.79
C ARG A 126 10.55 -10.94 -15.88
N PRO A 127 11.85 -10.66 -15.67
CA PRO A 127 12.65 -11.36 -14.66
C PRO A 127 12.04 -11.23 -13.26
N HIS A 128 12.10 -12.30 -12.46
CA HIS A 128 11.53 -12.32 -11.10
C HIS A 128 12.04 -11.18 -10.20
N ALA A 129 13.29 -10.74 -10.39
CA ALA A 129 13.87 -9.63 -9.63
C ALA A 129 13.16 -8.27 -9.90
N GLU A 130 12.50 -8.13 -11.05
CA GLU A 130 11.81 -6.90 -11.49
C GLU A 130 10.30 -6.96 -11.26
N GLN A 131 9.76 -8.14 -10.90
CA GLN A 131 8.33 -8.32 -10.68
C GLN A 131 7.86 -7.70 -9.35
N GLY A 132 8.75 -7.61 -8.35
CA GLY A 132 8.44 -7.07 -7.04
C GLY A 132 7.22 -7.74 -6.41
N TYR A 133 6.30 -6.93 -5.89
CA TYR A 133 5.00 -7.39 -5.37
C TYR A 133 3.92 -7.54 -6.45
N GLY A 134 4.21 -7.15 -7.71
CA GLY A 134 3.20 -6.99 -8.78
C GLY A 134 2.30 -8.21 -8.94
N PRO A 135 2.84 -9.39 -9.30
CA PRO A 135 2.03 -10.60 -9.49
C PRO A 135 1.31 -11.11 -8.24
N GLY A 136 1.72 -10.68 -7.05
CA GLY A 136 1.12 -11.10 -5.78
C GLY A 136 0.01 -10.18 -5.27
N ASN A 137 -0.06 -8.95 -5.78
CA ASN A 137 -1.18 -8.02 -5.59
C ASN A 137 -2.32 -8.34 -6.56
#